data_AF-A0A5U1V9C1-F1
#
_entry.id   AF-A0A5U1V9C1-F1
#
_cell.length_a   1.000
_cell.length_b   1.000
_cell.length_c   1.000
_cell.angle_alpha   90.00
_cell.angle_beta   90.00
_cell.angle_gamma   90.00
#
_symmetry.space_group_name_H-M   'P 1'
#
loop_
_entity.id
_entity.type
_entity.pdbx_description
1 polymer ?
#
loop_
_entity_poly.entity_id
_entity_poly.type
_entity_poly.pdbx_seq_one_letter_code
_entity_poly.pdbx_strand_id
1 'polypeptide(L)'
;MYFLLQKVILPNIDLCTEEQLYFRTQGGKYNYTSRNLLVPRHKVAYFDTFFNAFSIKKWKKYTTLTSLFLRVNIIGRGTITVRHKENGVIRVLKQIDFN
;
A
#
# COMPACT_ATOMS: atom_id res chain seq x y z
N MET A 1 6.02 -10.58 19.51
CA MET A 1 4.80 -9.73 19.56
C MET A 1 4.92 -8.65 18.49
N TYR A 2 3.83 -8.29 17.81
CA TYR A 2 3.83 -7.18 16.87
C TYR A 2 2.68 -6.23 17.16
N PHE A 3 2.85 -4.95 16.81
CA PHE A 3 1.84 -3.91 16.96
C PHE A 3 1.40 -3.38 15.61
N LEU A 4 0.11 -3.09 15.45
CA LEU A 4 -0.43 -2.43 14.27
C LEU A 4 -0.17 -0.92 14.36
N LEU A 5 0.64 -0.39 13.45
CA LEU A 5 0.92 1.05 13.38
C LEU A 5 -0.03 1.81 12.43
N GLN A 6 -0.30 1.23 11.26
CA GLN A 6 -1.14 1.82 10.22
C GLN A 6 -1.80 0.71 9.41
N LYS A 7 -3.08 0.85 9.09
CA LYS A 7 -3.79 -0.02 8.14
C LYS A 7 -3.58 0.50 6.72
N VAL A 8 -3.40 -0.41 5.77
CA VAL A 8 -3.66 -0.10 4.37
C VAL A 8 -5.17 -0.06 4.19
N ILE A 9 -5.70 1.06 3.75
CA ILE A 9 -7.14 1.31 3.63
C ILE A 9 -7.54 1.56 2.18
N LEU A 10 -8.80 1.26 1.87
CA LEU A 10 -9.42 1.48 0.57
C LEU A 10 -10.55 2.52 0.71
N PRO A 11 -10.98 3.16 -0.39
CA PRO A 11 -12.05 4.16 -0.37
C PRO A 11 -13.34 3.64 0.25
N ASN A 12 -14.05 4.51 0.96
CA ASN A 12 -15.34 4.20 1.57
C ASN A 12 -16.35 5.26 1.14
N ILE A 13 -17.51 4.82 0.63
CA ILE A 13 -18.60 5.70 0.17
C ILE A 13 -19.03 6.68 1.27
N ASP A 14 -19.03 6.24 2.53
CA ASP A 14 -19.49 7.06 3.65
C ASP A 14 -18.46 8.13 4.09
N LEU A 15 -17.23 8.08 3.58
CA LEU A 15 -16.13 8.95 4.03
C LEU A 15 -15.51 9.76 2.89
N CYS A 16 -14.96 9.08 1.90
CA CYS A 16 -14.27 9.69 0.77
C CYS A 16 -14.12 8.66 -0.35
N THR A 17 -14.60 9.03 -1.53
CA THR A 17 -14.55 8.22 -2.75
C THR A 17 -13.39 8.60 -3.68
N GLU A 18 -12.52 9.52 -3.26
CA GLU A 18 -11.42 9.99 -4.09
C GLU A 18 -10.27 8.97 -4.13
N GLU A 19 -10.39 8.00 -5.04
CA GLU A 19 -9.54 6.80 -5.10
C GLU A 19 -8.04 7.12 -5.08
N GLN A 20 -7.61 8.20 -5.75
CA GLN A 20 -6.20 8.60 -5.84
C GLN A 20 -5.54 8.91 -4.49
N LEU A 21 -6.32 9.24 -3.46
CA LEU A 21 -5.81 9.42 -2.10
C LEU A 21 -5.46 8.07 -1.43
N TYR A 22 -6.07 6.98 -1.89
CA TYR A 22 -5.95 5.63 -1.34
C TYR A 22 -5.05 4.74 -2.21
N PHE A 23 -5.24 4.72 -3.53
CA PHE A 23 -4.40 3.97 -4.45
C PHE A 23 -4.44 4.61 -5.85
N ARG A 24 -3.46 4.26 -6.68
CA ARG A 24 -3.50 4.54 -8.13
C ARG A 24 -3.40 3.22 -8.87
N THR A 25 -4.15 3.04 -9.94
CA THR A 25 -4.12 1.78 -10.69
C THR A 25 -4.15 2.01 -12.19
N GLN A 26 -3.47 1.15 -12.93
CA GLN A 26 -3.50 1.15 -14.40
C GLN A 26 -4.50 0.10 -14.88
N GLY A 27 -5.78 0.45 -14.98
CA GLY A 27 -6.83 -0.46 -15.44
C GLY A 27 -7.34 -1.46 -14.40
N GLY A 28 -6.95 -1.31 -13.13
CA GLY A 28 -7.65 -1.98 -12.03
C GLY A 28 -9.04 -1.42 -11.81
N LYS A 29 -9.90 -2.21 -11.17
CA LYS A 29 -11.28 -1.84 -10.86
C LYS A 29 -11.51 -2.03 -9.36
N TYR A 30 -11.98 -0.98 -8.70
CA TYR A 30 -12.38 -1.05 -7.31
C TYR A 30 -13.88 -1.32 -7.22
N ASN A 31 -14.26 -2.31 -6.40
CA ASN A 31 -15.65 -2.60 -6.09
C ASN A 31 -15.96 -2.05 -4.69
N TYR A 32 -16.77 -1.00 -4.63
CA TYR A 32 -17.13 -0.35 -3.37
C TYR A 32 -18.00 -1.22 -2.46
N THR A 33 -18.80 -2.13 -3.02
CA THR A 33 -19.65 -3.04 -2.24
C THR A 33 -18.81 -4.12 -1.55
N SER A 34 -17.97 -4.83 -2.31
CA SER A 34 -17.12 -5.89 -1.75
C SER A 34 -15.84 -5.36 -1.10
N ARG A 35 -15.52 -4.07 -1.29
CA ARG A 35 -14.28 -3.40 -0.87
C ARG A 35 -13.01 -4.12 -1.33
N ASN A 36 -13.03 -4.59 -2.58
CA ASN A 36 -11.91 -5.28 -3.20
C ASN A 36 -11.38 -4.50 -4.40
N LEU A 37 -10.06 -4.40 -4.51
CA LEU A 37 -9.39 -3.88 -5.70
C LEU A 37 -8.94 -5.04 -6.58
N LEU A 38 -9.56 -5.17 -7.75
CA LEU A 38 -9.13 -6.13 -8.77
C LEU A 38 -7.99 -5.52 -9.60
N VAL A 39 -6.86 -6.20 -9.63
CA VAL A 39 -5.71 -5.83 -10.48
C VAL A 39 -5.57 -6.88 -11.59
N PRO A 40 -5.88 -6.54 -12.85
CA PRO A 40 -5.76 -7.48 -13.95
C PRO A 40 -4.31 -7.93 -14.19
N ARG A 41 -4.15 -9.06 -14.87
CA ARG A 41 -2.84 -9.55 -15.31
C ARG A 41 -2.08 -8.44 -16.06
N HIS A 42 -0.79 -8.31 -15.78
CA HIS A 42 0.09 -7.28 -16.36
C HIS A 42 -0.25 -5.82 -15.98
N LYS A 43 -1.15 -5.59 -15.02
CA LYS A 43 -1.45 -4.26 -14.47
C LYS A 43 -0.88 -4.10 -13.07
N VAL A 44 -0.79 -2.85 -12.63
CA VAL A 44 -0.18 -2.49 -11.34
C VAL A 44 -1.12 -1.56 -10.58
N ALA A 45 -1.23 -1.81 -9.27
CA ALA A 45 -1.79 -0.88 -8.30
C ALA A 45 -0.67 -0.35 -7.38
N TYR A 46 -0.71 0.95 -7.11
CA TYR A 46 0.25 1.69 -6.32
C TYR A 46 -0.43 2.23 -5.06
N PHE A 47 0.19 1.99 -3.90
CA PHE A 47 -0.31 2.40 -2.58
C PHE A 47 0.59 3.46 -1.92
N ASP A 48 1.50 4.07 -2.68
CA ASP A 48 2.32 5.21 -2.26
C ASP A 48 1.55 6.54 -2.39
N THR A 49 0.36 6.56 -1.78
CA THR A 49 -0.60 7.65 -1.79
C THR A 49 -0.73 8.31 -0.42
N PHE A 50 -1.56 9.35 -0.32
CA PHE A 50 -1.73 10.12 0.91
C PHE A 50 -2.07 9.26 2.13
N PHE A 51 -3.04 8.35 2.01
CA PHE A 51 -3.48 7.53 3.15
C PHE A 51 -2.61 6.29 3.41
N ASN A 52 -1.96 5.74 2.38
CA ASN A 52 -1.33 4.43 2.46
C ASN A 52 0.20 4.46 2.44
N ALA A 53 0.82 5.60 2.08
CA ALA A 53 2.26 5.76 2.27
C ALA A 53 2.61 5.83 3.77
N PHE A 54 3.63 5.08 4.18
CA PHE A 54 4.11 5.09 5.55
C PHE A 54 5.30 6.04 5.71
N SER A 55 5.15 7.08 6.55
CA SER A 55 6.18 8.10 6.74
C SER A 55 7.30 7.64 7.69
N ILE A 56 8.20 6.78 7.21
CA ILE A 56 9.27 6.20 8.04
C ILE A 56 10.15 7.25 8.73
N LYS A 57 10.38 8.41 8.09
CA LYS A 57 11.17 9.52 8.65
C LYS A 57 10.55 10.10 9.93
N LYS A 58 9.21 10.26 9.96
CA LYS A 58 8.51 10.76 11.16
C LYS A 58 8.58 9.73 12.28
N TRP A 59 8.32 8.46 11.98
CA TRP A 59 8.39 7.38 12.97
C TRP A 59 9.79 7.25 13.58
N LYS A 60 10.86 7.30 12.76
CA LYS A 60 12.24 7.30 13.27
C LYS A 60 12.58 8.52 14.13
N LYS A 61 12.01 9.70 13.81
CA LYS A 61 12.30 10.93 14.54
C LYS A 61 11.62 10.99 15.92
N TYR A 62 10.40 10.46 16.02
CA TYR A 62 9.54 10.66 17.18
C TYR A 62 9.26 9.39 17.99
N THR A 63 9.82 8.24 17.61
CA THR A 63 9.62 6.95 18.30
C THR A 63 10.90 6.12 18.30
N THR A 64 10.91 5.02 19.06
CA THR A 64 12.00 4.03 19.10
C THR A 64 11.82 2.88 18.09
N LEU A 65 11.02 3.09 17.02
CA LEU A 65 10.74 2.06 16.02
C LEU A 65 12.01 1.64 15.27
N THR A 66 12.48 0.41 15.51
CA THR A 66 13.67 -0.17 14.86
C THR A 66 13.34 -1.14 13.74
N SER A 67 12.18 -1.80 13.79
CA SER A 67 11.75 -2.79 12.80
C SER A 67 10.32 -2.54 12.34
N LEU A 68 10.07 -2.75 11.05
CA LEU A 68 8.75 -2.63 10.44
C LEU A 68 8.56 -3.76 9.43
N PHE A 69 7.34 -4.27 9.34
CA PHE A 69 6.94 -5.18 8.27
C PHE A 69 5.58 -4.76 7.71
N LEU A 70 5.36 -5.09 6.45
CA LEU A 70 4.07 -4.97 5.79
C LEU A 70 3.40 -6.34 5.80
N ARG A 71 2.16 -6.40 6.30
CA ARG A 71 1.31 -7.59 6.19
C ARG A 71 0.17 -7.28 5.22
N VAL A 72 0.05 -8.12 4.20
CA VAL A 72 -1.03 -8.05 3.20
C VAL A 72 -1.61 -9.45 3.00
N ASN A 73 -2.90 -9.50 2.67
CA ASN A 73 -3.56 -10.72 2.21
C ASN A 73 -4.04 -10.45 0.79
N ILE A 74 -3.54 -11.22 -0.17
CA ILE A 74 -3.81 -11.06 -1.60
C ILE A 74 -4.13 -12.43 -2.17
N ILE A 75 -5.15 -12.49 -3.02
CA ILE A 75 -5.57 -13.70 -3.72
C ILE A 75 -5.15 -13.59 -5.18
N GLY A 76 -4.61 -14.67 -5.75
CA GLY A 76 -4.16 -14.75 -7.13
C GLY A 76 -2.64 -14.80 -7.22
N ARG A 77 -2.10 -14.41 -8.38
CA ARG A 77 -0.66 -14.49 -8.68
C ARG A 77 -0.11 -13.13 -9.08
N GLY A 78 1.08 -12.82 -8.60
CA GLY A 78 1.75 -11.57 -8.96
C GLY A 78 2.95 -11.28 -8.08
N THR A 79 3.30 -9.99 -8.02
CA THR A 79 4.47 -9.50 -7.31
C THR A 79 4.10 -8.32 -6.42
N ILE A 80 4.56 -8.34 -5.17
CA ILE A 80 4.51 -7.21 -4.25
C ILE A 80 5.89 -6.58 -4.20
N THR A 81 5.98 -5.28 -4.45
CA THR A 81 7.23 -4.51 -4.32
C THR A 81 7.09 -3.44 -3.25
N VAL A 82 7.90 -3.53 -2.19
CA VAL A 82 8.04 -2.49 -1.16
C VAL A 82 9.13 -1.52 -1.59
N ARG A 83 8.80 -0.22 -1.64
CA ARG A 83 9.70 0.84 -2.08
C ARG A 83 9.88 1.90 -1.00
N HIS A 84 11.05 2.53 -0.98
CA HIS A 84 11.34 3.70 -0.18
C HIS A 84 11.66 4.88 -1.10
N LYS A 85 10.97 6.01 -0.91
CA LYS A 85 11.20 7.24 -1.65
C LYS A 85 11.80 8.29 -0.73
N GLU A 86 12.97 8.80 -1.09
CA GLU A 86 13.68 9.85 -0.34
C GLU A 86 14.37 10.78 -1.33
N ASN A 87 14.16 12.09 -1.17
CA ASN A 87 14.77 13.14 -2.02
C ASN A 87 14.63 12.87 -3.54
N GLY A 88 13.45 12.40 -3.95
CA GLY A 88 13.16 12.06 -5.35
C GLY A 88 13.68 10.69 -5.82
N VAL A 89 14.57 10.05 -5.07
CA VAL A 89 15.10 8.72 -5.39
C VAL A 89 14.19 7.63 -4.84
N ILE A 90 13.86 6.64 -5.68
CA ILE A 90 13.07 5.47 -5.30
C ILE A 90 14.00 4.25 -5.24
N ARG A 91 13.99 3.56 -4.10
CA ARG A 91 14.72 2.30 -3.89
C ARG A 91 13.74 1.16 -3.63
N VAL A 92 13.97 0.01 -4.24
CA VAL A 92 13.26 -1.23 -3.91
C VAL A 92 13.90 -1.81 -2.65
N LEU A 93 13.11 -1.99 -1.59
CA LEU A 93 13.56 -2.58 -0.33
C LEU A 93 13.32 -4.10 -0.30
N LYS A 94 12.19 -4.53 -0.87
CA LYS A 94 11.80 -5.92 -0.93
C LYS A 94 10.89 -6.17 -2.11
N GLN A 95 11.04 -7.32 -2.74
CA GLN A 95 10.13 -7.82 -3.76
C GLN A 95 9.79 -9.27 -3.43
N ILE A 96 8.50 -9.62 -3.50
CA ILE A 96 8.00 -10.96 -3.19
C ILE A 96 7.01 -11.35 -4.29
N ASP A 97 7.28 -12.47 -4.94
CA ASP A 97 6.31 -13.11 -5.82
C ASP A 97 5.40 -14.03 -5.00
N PHE A 98 4.13 -14.08 -5.37
CA PHE A 98 3.12 -14.91 -4.71
C PHE A 98 2.29 -15.64 -5.75
N ASN A 99 1.83 -16.84 -5.39
CA ASN A 99 0.99 -17.68 -6.24
C ASN A 99 -0.29 -18.12 -5.54
#